data_AF-A0A7W4YW13-F1
#
_entry.id   AF-A0A7W4YW13-F1
#
_cell.length_a   1.000
_cell.length_b   1.000
_cell.length_c   1.000
_cell.angle_alpha   90.00
_cell.angle_beta   90.00
_cell.angle_gamma   90.00
#
_symmetry.space_group_name_H-M   'P 1'
#
loop_
_entity.id
_entity.type
_entity.pdbx_description
1 polymer ?
#
loop_
_entity_poly.entity_id
_entity_poly.type
_entity_poly.pdbx_seq_one_letter_code
_entity_poly.pdbx_strand_id
1 'polypeptide(L)'
;MLGTQDLLDQPSSLEAPSPAGQEQTVETLRRILVGRTIADVERHLILDTLASCLGNRTHAARILGISIRTLRNKLNEYMQAGIAVPEPGQRPA
;
A
#
# COMPACT_ATOMS: atom_id res chain seq x y z
N MET A 1 -31.93 -48.43 -9.37
CA MET A 1 -31.32 -47.79 -8.19
C MET A 1 -29.91 -47.38 -8.60
N LEU A 2 -29.82 -46.28 -9.36
CA LEU A 2 -28.57 -45.81 -9.97
C LEU A 2 -27.74 -45.08 -8.92
N GLY A 3 -26.48 -45.48 -8.83
CA GLY A 3 -25.50 -44.86 -7.96
C GLY A 3 -24.95 -43.55 -8.51
N THR A 4 -24.18 -42.95 -7.60
CA THR A 4 -23.04 -42.06 -7.84
C THR A 4 -23.33 -40.76 -8.59
N GLN A 5 -23.52 -39.71 -7.81
CA GLN A 5 -22.83 -38.44 -8.02
C GLN A 5 -22.91 -37.62 -6.72
N ASP A 6 -22.03 -38.00 -5.80
CA ASP A 6 -21.49 -37.07 -4.81
C ASP A 6 -20.61 -36.08 -5.60
N LEU A 7 -21.25 -35.00 -6.05
CA LEU A 7 -20.66 -33.98 -6.90
C LEU A 7 -19.78 -33.07 -6.04
N LEU A 8 -18.51 -33.48 -5.92
CA LEU A 8 -17.33 -32.68 -5.67
C LEU A 8 -17.50 -31.48 -4.71
N ASP A 9 -17.17 -31.75 -3.45
CA ASP A 9 -16.40 -30.83 -2.63
C ASP A 9 -15.11 -30.47 -3.39
N GLN A 10 -15.04 -29.29 -4.00
CA GLN A 10 -13.76 -28.68 -4.37
C GLN A 10 -13.42 -27.64 -3.30
N PRO A 11 -12.58 -27.99 -2.30
CA PRO A 11 -12.02 -26.97 -1.44
C PRO A 11 -11.13 -26.11 -2.34
N SER A 12 -11.55 -24.87 -2.55
CA SER A 12 -10.71 -23.83 -3.16
C SER A 12 -9.57 -23.57 -2.19
N SER A 13 -8.55 -24.41 -2.25
CA SER A 13 -7.30 -24.24 -1.52
C SER A 13 -6.67 -22.95 -2.00
N LEU A 14 -6.81 -21.91 -1.19
CA LEU A 14 -5.91 -20.76 -1.18
C LEU A 14 -4.51 -21.33 -0.93
N GLU A 15 -3.81 -21.72 -2.00
CA GLU A 15 -2.44 -22.18 -1.94
C GLU A 15 -1.61 -21.02 -1.38
N ALA A 16 -1.14 -21.18 -0.15
CA ALA A 16 -0.30 -20.17 0.50
C ALA A 16 0.90 -19.89 -0.40
N PRO A 17 1.35 -18.62 -0.53
CA PRO A 17 2.46 -18.29 -1.41
C PRO A 17 3.68 -19.14 -1.04
N SER A 18 4.15 -19.95 -2.00
CA SER A 18 5.33 -20.80 -1.85
C SER A 18 6.53 -19.97 -1.38
N PRO A 19 7.40 -20.48 -0.47
CA PRO A 19 8.55 -19.74 0.05
C PRO A 19 9.46 -19.19 -1.06
N ALA A 20 9.57 -19.89 -2.19
CA ALA A 20 10.33 -19.42 -3.34
C ALA A 20 9.75 -18.14 -3.98
N GLY A 21 8.43 -17.98 -4.00
CA GLY A 21 7.77 -16.77 -4.52
C GLY A 21 7.91 -15.57 -3.58
N GLN A 22 8.01 -15.82 -2.27
CA GLN A 22 8.25 -14.77 -1.27
C GLN A 22 9.66 -14.20 -1.40
N GLU A 23 10.69 -15.05 -1.55
CA GLU A 23 12.07 -14.61 -1.74
C GLU A 23 12.25 -13.76 -3.00
N GLN A 24 11.65 -14.17 -4.12
CA GLN A 24 11.69 -13.43 -5.38
C GLN A 24 11.02 -12.05 -5.28
N THR A 25 9.90 -11.96 -4.56
CA THR A 25 9.20 -10.69 -4.32
C THR A 25 10.06 -9.74 -3.50
N VAL A 26 10.66 -10.23 -2.40
CA VAL A 26 11.53 -9.43 -1.53
C VAL A 26 12.77 -8.93 -2.29
N GLU A 27 13.41 -9.78 -3.08
CA GLU A 27 14.55 -9.38 -3.91
C GLU A 27 14.17 -8.31 -4.94
N THR A 28 12.98 -8.41 -5.53
CA THR A 28 12.47 -7.40 -6.46
C THR A 28 12.25 -6.06 -5.76
N LEU A 29 11.60 -6.06 -4.58
CA LEU A 29 11.41 -4.84 -3.77
C LEU A 29 12.74 -4.20 -3.38
N ARG A 30 13.72 -5.02 -2.99
CA ARG A 30 15.06 -4.54 -2.65
C ARG A 30 15.71 -3.81 -3.81
N ARG A 31 15.63 -4.36 -5.04
CA ARG A 31 16.15 -3.71 -6.25
C ARG A 31 15.46 -2.38 -6.57
N ILE A 32 14.16 -2.27 -6.31
CA ILE A 32 13.38 -1.04 -6.54
C ILE A 32 13.78 0.08 -5.55
N LEU A 33 14.10 -0.29 -4.31
CA LEU A 33 14.41 0.65 -3.23
C LEU A 33 15.89 1.10 -3.22
N VAL A 34 16.83 0.24 -3.62
CA VAL A 34 18.26 0.58 -3.64
C VAL A 34 18.53 1.74 -4.60
N GLY A 35 19.29 2.73 -4.12
CA GLY A 35 19.64 3.94 -4.88
C GLY A 35 18.61 5.08 -4.77
N ARG A 36 17.45 4.85 -4.14
CA ARG A 36 16.51 5.93 -3.80
C ARG A 36 16.86 6.57 -2.47
N THR A 37 16.56 7.86 -2.34
CA THR A 37 16.68 8.55 -1.05
C THR A 37 15.53 8.12 -0.13
N ILE A 38 15.77 8.19 1.18
CA ILE A 38 14.70 7.96 2.17
C ILE A 38 13.57 8.97 1.96
N ALA A 39 13.90 10.23 1.63
CA ALA A 39 12.91 11.28 1.38
C ALA A 39 11.98 10.94 0.21
N ASP A 40 12.50 10.38 -0.88
CA ASP A 40 11.69 9.97 -2.03
C ASP A 40 10.77 8.79 -1.71
N VAL A 41 11.32 7.78 -1.03
CA VAL A 41 10.54 6.60 -0.61
C VAL A 41 9.45 7.01 0.36
N GLU A 42 9.79 7.81 1.38
CA GLU A 42 8.85 8.36 2.36
C GLU A 42 7.73 9.15 1.66
N ARG A 43 8.09 10.05 0.73
CA ARG A 43 7.12 10.86 -0.02
C ARG A 43 6.11 10.00 -0.77
N HIS A 44 6.58 9.01 -1.52
CA HIS A 44 5.70 8.12 -2.28
C HIS A 44 4.78 7.35 -1.33
N LEU A 45 5.33 6.75 -0.27
CA LEU A 45 4.56 6.03 0.74
C LEU A 45 3.46 6.91 1.37
N ILE A 46 3.79 8.16 1.72
CA ILE A 46 2.84 9.09 2.33
C ILE A 46 1.70 9.42 1.35
N LEU A 47 2.03 9.77 0.10
CA LEU A 47 1.04 10.19 -0.90
C LEU A 47 0.13 9.03 -1.32
N ASP A 48 0.69 7.83 -1.55
CA ASP A 48 -0.06 6.64 -1.94
C ASP A 48 -1.01 6.18 -0.82
N THR A 49 -0.54 6.23 0.43
CA THR A 49 -1.39 5.94 1.59
C THR A 49 -2.51 6.96 1.73
N LEU A 50 -2.20 8.25 1.52
CA LEU A 50 -3.19 9.32 1.60
C LEU A 50 -4.26 9.18 0.51
N ALA A 51 -3.86 8.83 -0.73
CA ALA A 51 -4.77 8.57 -1.84
C ALA A 51 -5.67 7.36 -1.55
N SER A 52 -5.10 6.28 -1.02
CA SER A 52 -5.85 5.09 -0.58
C SER A 52 -6.86 5.41 0.54
N CYS A 53 -6.59 6.45 1.34
CA CYS A 53 -7.48 6.96 2.38
C CYS A 53 -8.42 8.08 1.91
N LEU A 54 -8.54 8.35 0.61
CA LEU A 54 -9.35 9.46 0.06
C LEU A 54 -9.03 10.84 0.69
N GLY A 55 -7.75 11.09 0.97
CA GLY A 55 -7.32 12.34 1.60
C GLY A 55 -7.54 12.40 3.12
N ASN A 56 -8.00 11.32 3.77
CA ASN A 56 -8.18 11.29 5.21
C ASN A 56 -6.84 11.20 5.95
N ARG A 57 -6.32 12.37 6.33
CA ARG A 57 -5.01 12.55 6.99
C ARG A 57 -4.92 11.80 8.33
N THR A 58 -5.98 11.81 9.15
CA THR A 58 -6.00 11.08 10.43
C THR A 58 -5.89 9.57 10.21
N HIS A 59 -6.59 9.04 9.21
CA HIS A 59 -6.52 7.63 8.89
C HIS A 59 -5.15 7.23 8.33
N ALA A 60 -4.62 8.01 7.39
CA ALA A 60 -3.31 7.76 6.80
C ALA A 60 -2.18 7.82 7.84
N ALA A 61 -2.20 8.79 8.74
CA ALA A 61 -1.18 8.91 9.80
C ALA A 61 -1.12 7.66 10.69
N ARG A 62 -2.29 7.09 11.03
CA ARG A 62 -2.38 5.85 11.80
C ARG A 62 -1.84 4.64 11.04
N ILE A 63 -2.12 4.51 9.74
CA ILE A 63 -1.56 3.42 8.91
C ILE A 63 -0.03 3.52 8.86
N LEU A 64 0.48 4.73 8.66
CA LEU A 64 1.91 5.00 8.56
C LEU A 64 2.64 4.91 9.90
N GLY A 65 1.92 4.87 11.02
CA GLY A 65 2.52 4.82 12.36
C GLY A 65 3.20 6.13 12.79
N ILE A 66 2.79 7.28 12.23
CA ILE A 66 3.31 8.60 12.59
C ILE A 66 2.24 9.48 13.22
N SER A 67 2.66 10.52 13.94
CA SER A 67 1.70 11.49 14.49
C SER A 67 1.00 12.26 13.36
N ILE A 68 -0.27 12.64 13.57
CA ILE A 68 -0.99 13.52 12.65
C ILE A 68 -0.28 14.86 12.41
N ARG A 69 0.51 15.33 13.41
CA ARG A 69 1.35 16.53 13.28
C ARG A 69 2.47 16.31 12.26
N THR A 70 3.19 15.19 12.39
CA THR A 70 4.27 14.81 11.47
C THR A 70 3.74 14.70 10.04
N LEU A 71 2.59 14.03 9.85
CA LEU A 71 1.98 13.92 8.53
C LEU A 71 1.64 15.30 7.96
N ARG A 72 1.00 16.18 8.73
CA ARG A 72 0.66 17.54 8.27
C ARG A 72 1.90 18.35 7.90
N ASN A 73 2.97 18.25 8.69
CA ASN A 73 4.24 18.92 8.38
C ASN A 73 4.81 18.44 7.04
N LYS A 74 4.85 17.13 6.81
CA LYS A 74 5.31 16.53 5.54
C LYS A 74 4.45 16.98 4.36
N LEU A 75 3.13 16.98 4.49
CA LEU A 75 2.24 17.47 3.44
C LEU A 75 2.48 18.96 3.13
N ASN A 76 2.72 19.79 4.15
CA ASN A 76 3.07 21.20 3.95
C ASN A 76 4.40 21.37 3.22
N GLU A 77 5.43 20.59 3.59
CA GLU A 77 6.72 20.57 2.89
C GLU A 77 6.53 20.19 1.41
N TYR A 78 5.71 19.18 1.12
CA TYR A 78 5.43 18.76 -0.26
C TYR A 78 4.71 19.84 -1.07
N MET A 79 3.69 20.50 -0.48
CA MET A 79 3.00 21.62 -1.14
C MET A 79 3.96 22.79 -1.42
N GLN A 80 4.86 23.11 -0.48
CA GLN A 80 5.87 24.16 -0.68
C GLN A 80 6.90 23.81 -1.76
N ALA A 81 7.20 22.53 -1.92
CA ALA A 81 8.04 22.01 -2.99
C ALA A 81 7.29 21.87 -4.34
N GLY A 82 6.01 22.30 -4.42
CA GLY A 82 5.20 22.23 -5.64
C GLY A 82 4.70 20.83 -5.98
N ILE A 83 4.75 19.88 -5.04
CA ILE A 83 4.24 18.53 -5.22
C ILE A 83 2.73 18.51 -4.96
N ALA A 84 1.98 17.89 -5.87
CA ALA A 84 0.54 17.73 -5.71
C ALA A 84 0.22 16.80 -4.53
N VAL A 85 -0.59 17.31 -3.60
CA VAL A 85 -1.08 16.55 -2.44
C VAL A 85 -2.57 16.24 -2.64
N PRO A 86 -3.01 14.99 -2.45
CA PRO A 86 -4.43 14.64 -2.48
C PRO A 86 -5.25 15.45 -1.47
N GLU A 87 -6.26 16.16 -1.96
CA GLU A 87 -7.19 16.91 -1.11
C GLU A 87 -8.19 15.96 -0.41
N PRO A 88 -8.65 16.30 0.82
CA PRO A 88 -9.68 15.52 1.51
C PRO A 88 -10.96 15.41 0.66
N GLY A 89 -11.42 14.19 0.40
CA GLY A 89 -12.65 13.94 -0.37
C GLY A 89 -12.46 13.90 -1.89
N GLN A 90 -11.22 14.09 -2.40
CA GLN A 90 -10.91 13.88 -3.81
C GLN A 90 -10.69 12.38 -4.07
N ARG A 91 -11.42 11.79 -5.02
CA ARG A 91 -10.99 10.49 -5.59
C ARG A 91 -9.80 10.73 -6.51
N PRO A 92 -8.73 9.91 -6.46
CA PRO A 92 -7.70 9.97 -7.50
C PRO A 92 -8.37 9.74 -8.86
N ALA A 93 -8.00 10.58 -9.84
CA ALA A 93 -8.48 10.48 -11.21
C ALA A 93 -7.92 9.24 -11.91
#